data_AF-U1PLT7-F1
#
_entry.id   AF-U1PLT7-F1
#
_cell.length_a   1.000
_cell.length_b   1.000
_cell.length_c   1.000
_cell.angle_alpha   90.00
_cell.angle_beta   90.00
_cell.angle_gamma   90.00
#
_symmetry.space_group_name_H-M   'P 1'
#
loop_
_entity.id
_entity.type
_entity.pdbx_description
1 polymer ?
#
loop_
_entity_poly.entity_id
_entity_poly.type
_entity_poly.pdbx_seq_one_letter_code
_entity_poly.pdbx_strand_id
1 'polypeptide(L)'
;MVERRDPARTGVVAGRVVGVVTGLVSVAVVVLGDRGPYAIAARTLETAGVGEALTVVLVLDAVAAAVVRYGVCYVVGSLLGVVYDWLDRYPRVVLCGMASSVGVVDAAVSVRSPALATVCLFAWVGFVPLFLWLAPDAETDREGPLRLG
;
A
#
# COMPACT_ATOMS: atom_id res chain seq x y z
N MET A 1 27.05 12.20 -14.76
CA MET A 1 25.66 11.90 -15.16
C MET A 1 24.90 11.60 -13.88
N VAL A 2 24.11 12.55 -13.38
CA VAL A 2 23.29 12.32 -12.17
C VAL A 2 22.17 11.37 -12.59
N GLU A 3 22.15 10.18 -11.99
CA GLU A 3 21.17 9.14 -12.31
C GLU A 3 19.78 9.61 -11.87
N ARG A 4 18.98 10.06 -12.84
CA ARG A 4 17.64 10.61 -12.60
C ARG A 4 16.76 9.46 -12.09
N ARG A 5 16.46 9.46 -10.80
CA ARG A 5 15.67 8.39 -10.16
C ARG A 5 14.23 8.47 -10.66
N ASP A 6 13.75 7.40 -11.28
CA ASP A 6 12.39 7.30 -11.80
C ASP A 6 11.35 7.41 -10.65
N PRO A 7 10.46 8.43 -10.68
CA PRO A 7 9.43 8.63 -9.66
C PRO A 7 8.39 7.51 -9.62
N ALA A 8 8.14 6.81 -10.73
CA ALA A 8 7.27 5.62 -10.74
C ALA A 8 7.89 4.51 -9.90
N ARG A 9 9.20 4.28 -10.05
CA ARG A 9 9.95 3.32 -9.23
C ARG A 9 9.94 3.70 -7.75
N THR A 10 10.05 4.99 -7.45
CA THR A 10 9.95 5.51 -6.07
C THR A 10 8.56 5.27 -5.47
N GLY A 11 7.52 5.51 -6.26
CA GLY A 11 6.13 5.23 -5.92
C GLY A 11 5.88 3.77 -5.61
N VAL A 12 6.45 2.87 -6.41
CA VAL A 12 6.42 1.43 -6.16
C VAL A 12 7.07 1.09 -4.81
N VAL A 13 8.25 1.62 -4.50
CA VAL A 13 8.94 1.30 -3.24
C VAL A 13 8.12 1.78 -2.04
N ALA A 14 7.62 3.01 -2.07
CA ALA A 14 6.77 3.53 -1.00
C ALA A 14 5.45 2.75 -0.89
N GLY A 15 4.82 2.41 -2.02
CA GLY A 15 3.59 1.62 -2.08
C GLY A 15 3.76 0.20 -1.53
N ARG A 16 4.92 -0.43 -1.76
CA ARG A 16 5.25 -1.74 -1.18
C ARG A 16 5.30 -1.68 0.35
N VAL A 17 5.86 -0.62 0.93
CA VAL A 17 5.89 -0.46 2.39
C VAL A 17 4.48 -0.35 2.95
N VAL A 18 3.62 0.47 2.33
CA VAL A 18 2.19 0.56 2.69
C VAL A 18 1.51 -0.80 2.55
N GLY A 19 1.77 -1.51 1.46
CA GLY A 19 1.21 -2.84 1.19
C GLY A 19 1.64 -3.90 2.20
N VAL A 20 2.90 -3.89 2.65
CA VAL A 20 3.39 -4.80 3.69
C VAL A 20 2.73 -4.49 5.03
N VAL A 21 2.66 -3.22 5.43
CA VAL A 21 2.06 -2.81 6.70
C VAL A 21 0.56 -3.18 6.74
N THR A 22 -0.19 -2.78 5.71
CA THR A 22 -1.63 -3.07 5.64
C THR A 22 -1.92 -4.56 5.43
N GLY A 23 -1.07 -5.27 4.70
CA GLY A 23 -1.14 -6.72 4.52
C GLY A 23 -0.94 -7.48 5.82
N LEU A 24 0.08 -7.14 6.62
CA LEU A 24 0.33 -7.77 7.92
C LEU A 24 -0.83 -7.53 8.90
N VAL A 25 -1.39 -6.33 8.94
CA VAL A 25 -2.55 -6.04 9.78
C VAL A 25 -3.79 -6.77 9.26
N SER A 26 -3.95 -6.94 7.95
CA SER A 26 -5.04 -7.74 7.39
C SER A 26 -4.94 -9.21 7.81
N VAL A 27 -3.73 -9.79 7.77
CA VAL A 27 -3.47 -11.14 8.31
C VAL A 27 -3.82 -11.20 9.80
N ALA A 28 -3.38 -10.23 10.59
CA ALA A 28 -3.68 -10.19 12.02
C ALA A 28 -5.19 -10.12 12.30
N VAL A 29 -5.94 -9.33 11.52
CA VAL A 29 -7.40 -9.24 11.64
C VAL A 29 -8.08 -10.56 11.29
N VAL A 30 -7.61 -11.28 10.26
CA VAL A 30 -8.14 -12.61 9.92
C VAL A 30 -7.82 -13.64 11.00
N VAL A 31 -6.58 -13.65 11.51
CA VAL A 31 -6.10 -14.65 12.48
C VAL A 31 -6.71 -14.44 13.88
N LEU A 32 -6.87 -13.19 14.30
CA LEU A 32 -7.36 -12.82 15.63
C LEU A 32 -8.86 -12.49 15.65
N GLY A 33 -9.49 -12.40 14.48
CA GLY A 33 -10.90 -12.04 14.32
C GLY A 33 -11.86 -13.18 14.64
N ASP A 34 -13.15 -12.88 14.48
CA ASP A 34 -14.22 -13.85 14.67
C ASP A 34 -14.13 -14.97 13.62
N ARG A 35 -14.20 -16.22 14.09
CA ARG A 35 -14.14 -17.42 13.24
C ARG A 35 -15.51 -17.83 12.69
N GLY A 36 -16.59 -17.23 13.18
CA GLY A 36 -17.97 -17.50 12.77
C GLY A 36 -18.19 -17.54 11.25
N PRO A 37 -17.67 -16.60 10.45
CA PRO A 37 -17.83 -16.59 8.99
C PRO A 37 -17.22 -17.81 8.29
N TYR A 38 -16.15 -18.39 8.86
CA TYR A 38 -15.42 -19.51 8.25
C TYR A 38 -16.03 -20.87 8.61
N ALA A 39 -16.91 -20.94 9.61
CA ALA A 39 -17.48 -22.19 10.10
C ALA A 39 -18.32 -22.92 9.03
N ILE A 40 -19.03 -22.18 8.17
CA ILE A 40 -19.84 -22.78 7.09
C ILE A 40 -18.92 -23.39 6.01
N ALA A 41 -17.90 -22.65 5.59
CA ALA A 41 -16.93 -23.11 4.60
C ALA A 41 -16.10 -24.31 5.13
N ALA A 42 -15.68 -24.26 6.40
CA ALA A 42 -14.96 -25.35 7.04
C ALA A 42 -15.79 -26.64 7.07
N ARG A 43 -17.08 -26.56 7.44
CA ARG A 43 -17.98 -27.73 7.43
C ARG A 43 -18.13 -28.35 6.05
N THR A 44 -18.24 -27.55 4.99
CA THR A 44 -18.32 -28.09 3.62
C THR A 44 -17.05 -28.83 3.20
N LEU A 45 -15.88 -28.36 3.63
CA LEU A 45 -14.60 -29.00 3.35
C LEU A 45 -14.37 -30.25 4.21
N GLU A 46 -14.81 -30.24 5.48
CA GLU A 46 -14.81 -31.42 6.34
C GLU A 46 -15.68 -32.53 5.76
N THR A 47 -16.87 -32.21 5.21
CA THR A 47 -17.70 -33.20 4.51
C THR A 47 -17.05 -33.76 3.24
N ALA A 48 -16.09 -33.04 2.66
CA ALA A 48 -15.28 -33.51 1.53
C ALA A 48 -14.03 -34.31 1.97
N GLY A 49 -13.87 -34.59 3.26
CA GLY A 49 -12.76 -35.38 3.81
C GLY A 49 -11.49 -34.58 4.10
N VAL A 50 -11.55 -33.24 4.10
CA VAL A 50 -10.40 -32.39 4.44
C VAL A 50 -10.34 -32.21 5.95
N GLY A 51 -9.42 -32.94 6.60
CA GLY A 51 -9.07 -32.69 8.00
C GLY A 51 -8.44 -31.31 8.18
N GLU A 52 -8.75 -30.63 9.29
CA GLU A 52 -8.33 -29.24 9.57
C GLU A 52 -8.77 -28.19 8.53
N ALA A 53 -9.91 -28.41 7.85
CA ALA A 53 -10.45 -27.49 6.86
C ALA A 53 -10.56 -26.03 7.33
N LEU A 54 -10.91 -25.81 8.60
CA LEU A 54 -10.98 -24.46 9.17
C LEU A 54 -9.63 -23.74 9.12
N THR A 55 -8.55 -24.43 9.47
CA THR A 55 -7.19 -23.88 9.41
C THR A 55 -6.80 -23.54 7.98
N VAL A 56 -7.10 -24.44 7.03
CA VAL A 56 -6.81 -24.24 5.61
C VAL A 56 -7.53 -23.01 5.07
N VAL A 57 -8.84 -22.88 5.33
CA VAL A 57 -9.64 -21.73 4.88
C VAL A 57 -9.09 -20.43 5.47
N LEU A 58 -8.77 -20.42 6.76
CA LEU A 58 -8.24 -19.24 7.45
C LEU A 58 -6.88 -18.81 6.90
N VAL A 59 -5.97 -19.77 6.67
CA VAL A 59 -4.66 -19.49 6.07
C VAL A 59 -4.80 -18.96 4.65
N LEU A 60 -5.67 -19.56 3.84
CA LEU A 60 -5.92 -19.10 2.47
C LEU A 60 -6.49 -17.68 2.45
N ASP A 61 -7.45 -17.37 3.31
CA ASP A 61 -8.04 -16.03 3.40
C ASP A 61 -7.01 -14.99 3.88
N ALA A 62 -6.20 -15.32 4.88
CA ALA A 62 -5.14 -14.45 5.37
C ALA A 62 -4.08 -14.15 4.28
N VAL A 63 -3.64 -15.18 3.56
CA VAL A 63 -2.67 -15.04 2.45
C VAL A 63 -3.28 -14.23 1.31
N ALA A 64 -4.53 -14.53 0.93
CA ALA A 64 -5.24 -13.80 -0.12
C ALA A 64 -5.37 -12.31 0.25
N ALA A 65 -5.76 -12.00 1.48
CA ALA A 65 -5.87 -10.63 1.96
C ALA A 65 -4.51 -9.91 1.89
N ALA A 66 -3.42 -10.54 2.32
CA ALA A 66 -2.08 -9.97 2.25
C ALA A 66 -1.63 -9.70 0.81
N VAL A 67 -1.85 -10.66 -0.09
CA VAL A 67 -1.46 -10.55 -1.52
C VAL A 67 -2.25 -9.45 -2.21
N VAL A 68 -3.58 -9.41 -2.01
CA VAL A 68 -4.44 -8.38 -2.60
C VAL A 68 -4.02 -7.00 -2.12
N ARG A 69 -3.78 -6.83 -0.80
CA ARG A 69 -3.31 -5.57 -0.22
C ARG A 69 -1.99 -5.13 -0.82
N TYR A 70 -1.01 -6.03 -0.81
CA TYR A 70 0.30 -5.75 -1.37
C TYR A 70 0.22 -5.35 -2.85
N GLY A 71 -0.55 -6.09 -3.66
CA GLY A 71 -0.74 -5.83 -5.08
C GLY A 71 -1.42 -4.48 -5.35
N VAL A 72 -2.49 -4.16 -4.63
CA VAL A 72 -3.20 -2.88 -4.76
C VAL A 72 -2.28 -1.72 -4.36
N CYS A 73 -1.60 -1.79 -3.21
CA CYS A 73 -0.70 -0.73 -2.77
C CYS A 73 0.51 -0.56 -3.70
N TYR A 74 1.01 -1.64 -4.30
CA TYR A 74 2.04 -1.59 -5.33
C TYR A 74 1.56 -0.78 -6.56
N VAL A 75 0.38 -1.12 -7.09
CA VAL A 75 -0.17 -0.46 -8.29
C VAL A 75 -0.50 0.99 -8.00
N VAL A 76 -1.18 1.27 -6.89
CA VAL A 76 -1.57 2.63 -6.52
C VAL A 76 -0.34 3.50 -6.20
N GLY A 77 0.66 2.96 -5.49
CA GLY A 77 1.92 3.66 -5.26
C GLY A 77 2.64 4.02 -6.56
N SER A 78 2.68 3.09 -7.53
CA SER A 78 3.21 3.34 -8.87
C SER A 78 2.46 4.47 -9.59
N LEU A 79 1.13 4.42 -9.59
CA LEU A 79 0.27 5.44 -10.21
C LEU A 79 0.49 6.81 -9.58
N LEU A 80 0.59 6.89 -8.25
CA LEU A 80 0.89 8.15 -7.56
C LEU A 80 2.25 8.71 -7.98
N GLY A 81 3.26 7.86 -8.15
CA GLY A 81 4.58 8.25 -8.65
C GLY A 81 4.53 8.78 -10.09
N VAL A 82 3.78 8.11 -10.97
CA VAL A 82 3.58 8.54 -12.37
C VAL A 82 2.83 9.87 -12.44
N VAL A 83 1.73 10.01 -11.68
CA VAL A 83 0.95 11.26 -11.65
C VAL A 83 1.79 12.41 -11.08
N TYR A 84 2.61 12.15 -10.07
CA TYR A 84 3.54 13.14 -9.52
C TYR A 84 4.56 13.64 -10.56
N ASP A 85 5.11 12.75 -11.39
CA ASP A 85 6.01 13.12 -12.47
C ASP A 85 5.30 13.87 -13.59
N TRP A 86 4.10 13.42 -13.97
CA TRP A 86 3.29 14.05 -15.00
C TRP A 86 2.88 15.48 -14.63
N LEU A 87 2.68 15.72 -13.34
CA LEU A 87 2.44 17.06 -12.80
C LEU A 87 3.75 17.84 -12.60
N ASP A 88 4.84 17.52 -13.29
CA ASP A 88 6.09 18.27 -13.28
C ASP A 88 6.65 18.51 -11.85
N ARG A 89 6.45 17.53 -10.95
CA ARG A 89 6.83 17.62 -9.52
C ARG A 89 6.13 18.77 -8.78
N TYR A 90 4.85 18.96 -9.08
CA TYR A 90 3.95 19.90 -8.40
C TYR A 90 4.02 19.81 -6.86
N PRO A 91 3.60 20.88 -6.15
CA PRO A 91 3.89 21.05 -4.73
C PRO A 91 3.39 19.86 -3.92
N ARG A 92 4.17 19.51 -2.89
CA ARG A 92 3.97 18.44 -1.91
C ARG A 92 2.51 18.30 -1.41
N VAL A 93 1.76 19.40 -1.45
CA VAL A 93 0.32 19.47 -1.15
C VAL A 93 -0.53 18.57 -2.05
N VAL A 94 -0.26 18.51 -3.37
CA VAL A 94 -1.05 17.70 -4.31
C VAL A 94 -0.80 16.20 -4.05
N LEU A 95 0.46 15.81 -3.85
CA LEU A 95 0.81 14.44 -3.46
C LEU A 95 0.14 14.05 -2.14
N CYS A 96 0.18 14.95 -1.15
CA CYS A 96 -0.50 14.76 0.12
C CYS A 96 -2.01 14.57 -0.04
N GLY A 97 -2.65 15.41 -0.87
CA GLY A 97 -4.08 15.30 -1.17
C GLY A 97 -4.45 13.98 -1.84
N MET A 98 -3.68 13.53 -2.83
CA MET A 98 -3.90 12.25 -3.50
C MET A 98 -3.66 11.05 -2.58
N ALA A 99 -2.57 11.04 -1.82
CA ALA A 99 -2.29 9.95 -0.87
C ALA A 99 -3.37 9.89 0.22
N SER A 100 -3.82 11.05 0.72
CA SER A 100 -4.89 11.13 1.72
C SER A 100 -6.23 10.65 1.17
N SER A 101 -6.59 10.99 -0.07
CA SER A 101 -7.84 10.52 -0.67
C SER A 101 -7.85 9.00 -0.85
N VAL A 102 -6.73 8.41 -1.28
CA VAL A 102 -6.55 6.96 -1.33
C VAL A 102 -6.70 6.37 0.07
N GLY A 103 -6.05 6.95 1.08
CA GLY A 103 -6.15 6.51 2.47
C GLY A 103 -7.58 6.51 3.02
N VAL A 104 -8.37 7.53 2.68
CA VAL A 104 -9.80 7.61 3.06
C VAL A 104 -10.63 6.53 2.38
N VAL A 105 -10.44 6.32 1.07
CA VAL A 105 -11.14 5.27 0.32
C VAL A 105 -10.79 3.89 0.88
N ASP A 106 -9.51 3.64 1.15
CA ASP A 106 -9.03 2.37 1.70
C ASP A 106 -9.55 2.12 3.13
N ALA A 107 -9.58 3.16 3.96
CA ALA A 107 -10.17 3.10 5.30
C ALA A 107 -11.68 2.83 5.25
N ALA A 108 -12.41 3.42 4.31
CA ALA A 108 -13.85 3.21 4.14
C ALA A 108 -14.17 1.77 3.72
N VAL A 109 -13.39 1.17 2.82
CA VAL A 109 -13.50 -0.25 2.47
C VAL A 109 -13.22 -1.15 3.68
N SER A 110 -12.37 -0.68 4.60
CA SER A 110 -11.94 -1.39 5.79
C SER A 110 -12.83 -1.17 7.02
N VAL A 111 -14.00 -0.56 6.89
CA VAL A 111 -14.84 -0.13 8.04
C VAL A 111 -15.29 -1.28 8.96
N ARG A 112 -15.26 -2.53 8.46
CA ARG A 112 -15.55 -3.72 9.27
C ARG A 112 -14.51 -3.97 10.36
N SER A 113 -13.32 -3.39 10.26
CA SER A 113 -12.27 -3.45 11.27
C SER A 113 -11.71 -2.04 11.51
N PRO A 114 -12.07 -1.38 12.63
CA PRO A 114 -11.61 -0.02 12.91
C PRO A 114 -10.08 0.04 13.04
N ALA A 115 -9.46 -1.05 13.50
CA ALA A 115 -8.01 -1.20 13.53
C ALA A 115 -7.41 -1.14 12.12
N LEU A 116 -7.96 -1.92 11.18
CA LEU A 116 -7.49 -1.92 9.79
C LEU A 116 -7.71 -0.57 9.12
N ALA A 117 -8.89 0.04 9.30
CA ALA A 117 -9.19 1.36 8.74
C ALA A 117 -8.19 2.43 9.23
N THR A 118 -7.89 2.43 10.52
CA THR A 118 -6.93 3.36 11.14
C THR A 118 -5.53 3.15 10.58
N VAL A 119 -5.07 1.89 10.48
CA VAL A 119 -3.76 1.56 9.92
C VAL A 119 -3.68 1.95 8.44
N CYS A 120 -4.72 1.72 7.65
CA CYS A 120 -4.74 2.11 6.24
C CYS A 120 -4.57 3.63 6.10
N LEU A 121 -5.33 4.40 6.87
CA LEU A 121 -5.25 5.86 6.86
C LEU A 121 -3.83 6.33 7.21
N PHE A 122 -3.25 5.84 8.31
CA PHE A 122 -1.90 6.23 8.71
C PHE A 122 -0.81 5.74 7.74
N ALA A 123 -0.96 4.55 7.16
CA ALA A 123 -0.01 4.02 6.19
C ALA A 123 0.04 4.89 4.93
N TRP A 124 -1.13 5.33 4.42
CA TRP A 124 -1.21 6.24 3.29
C TRP A 124 -0.74 7.67 3.61
N VAL A 125 -0.93 8.16 4.84
CA VAL A 125 -0.28 9.41 5.27
C VAL A 125 1.24 9.26 5.32
N GLY A 126 1.74 8.12 5.82
CA GLY A 126 3.16 7.78 5.88
C GLY A 126 3.81 7.54 4.50
N PHE A 127 3.02 7.26 3.47
CA PHE A 127 3.50 7.18 2.08
C PHE A 127 4.20 8.47 1.64
N VAL A 128 3.63 9.63 1.97
CA VAL A 128 4.12 10.94 1.51
C VAL A 128 5.55 11.23 1.98
N PRO A 129 5.88 11.21 3.28
CA PRO A 129 7.25 11.46 3.73
C PRO A 129 8.22 10.39 3.21
N LEU A 130 7.80 9.13 3.10
CA LEU A 130 8.63 8.05 2.55
C LEU A 130 8.94 8.27 1.06
N PHE A 131 7.93 8.66 0.27
CA PHE A 131 8.09 8.97 -1.14
C PHE A 131 9.04 10.15 -1.35
N LEU A 132 8.85 11.24 -0.60
CA LEU A 132 9.72 12.42 -0.69
C LEU A 132 11.15 12.14 -0.24
N TRP A 133 11.34 11.26 0.75
CA TRP A 133 12.67 10.83 1.18
C TRP A 133 13.39 10.02 0.09
N LEU A 134 12.64 9.18 -0.64
CA LEU A 134 13.18 8.34 -1.72
C LEU A 134 13.36 9.07 -3.05
N ALA A 135 12.63 10.17 -3.27
CA ALA A 135 12.70 11.03 -4.45
C ALA A 135 13.47 12.33 -4.11
N PRO A 136 14.81 12.29 -3.93
CA PRO A 136 15.57 13.50 -3.68
C PRO A 136 15.38 14.49 -4.83
N ASP A 137 15.09 15.73 -4.47
CA ASP A 137 14.87 16.84 -5.39
C ASP A 137 16.06 16.96 -6.35
N ALA A 138 15.78 17.10 -7.65
CA ALA A 138 16.80 17.41 -8.66
C ALA A 138 17.21 18.90 -8.62
N GLU A 139 16.95 19.60 -7.52
CA GLU A 139 17.05 21.07 -7.42
C GLU A 139 18.37 21.62 -6.87
N THR A 140 19.41 20.81 -6.66
CA THR A 140 20.75 21.32 -6.32
C THR A 140 21.75 21.32 -7.48
N ASP A 141 21.30 21.26 -8.74
CA ASP A 141 22.23 21.31 -9.91
C ASP A 141 22.06 22.58 -10.79
N ARG A 142 21.35 23.60 -10.29
CA ARG A 142 21.28 24.94 -10.93
C ARG A 142 22.43 25.89 -10.53
N GLU A 143 23.45 25.40 -9.82
CA GLU A 143 24.70 26.14 -9.52
C GLU A 143 25.92 25.62 -10.31
N GLY A 144 25.70 25.10 -11.53
CA GLY A 144 26.78 24.88 -12.48
C GLY A 144 27.14 26.19 -13.21
N PRO A 145 28.42 26.56 -13.34
CA PRO A 145 28.80 27.81 -14.02
C PRO A 145 28.32 27.80 -15.48
N LEU A 146 27.64 28.87 -15.88
CA LEU A 146 27.27 29.18 -17.27
C LEU A 146 28.54 29.14 -18.13
N ARG A 147 28.68 28.09 -18.96
CA ARG A 147 29.68 28.07 -20.02
C ARG A 147 29.19 28.97 -21.16
N LEU A 148 29.70 30.20 -21.18
CA LEU A 148 29.73 31.00 -22.40
C LEU A 148 30.95 30.56 -23.21
N GLY A 149 30.70 29.90 -24.33
CA GLY A 149 31.67 29.51 -25.35
C GLY A 149 30.98 29.42 -26.69
#